data_AF-A0A1A8INH1-F1
#
_entry.id   AF-A0A1A8INH1-F1
#
_cell.length_a   1.000
_cell.length_b   1.000
_cell.length_c   1.000
_cell.angle_alpha   90.00
_cell.angle_beta   90.00
_cell.angle_gamma   90.00
#
_symmetry.space_group_name_H-M   'P 1'
#
loop_
_entity.id
_entity.type
_entity.pdbx_description
1 polymer ?
#
loop_
_entity_poly.entity_id
_entity_poly.type
_entity_poly.pdbx_seq_one_letter_code
_entity_poly.pdbx_strand_id
1 'polypeptide(L)'
;GAQGNPRRSIKDTMRYILVDWLVEVTTMKDFSSLALHVTVGCVDRYLALRSVPKARLQLLGIACMVVCTRYISKEILTIREAVWLTDNTYKYEDLVRMMGEVVSVLEGKIRSPTLLDYGEVLLSLLPMERRSTHLFSYICELSLLYSALASPPPAKLACATLLLTRAL
;
A
#
# COMPACT_ATOMS: atom_id res chain seq x y z
N GLY A 1 25.22 4.81 17.79
CA GLY A 1 25.97 4.12 16.73
C GLY A 1 25.00 3.41 15.81
N ALA A 2 24.74 3.96 14.64
CA ALA A 2 24.13 3.30 13.49
C ALA A 2 24.22 4.30 12.33
N GLN A 3 25.37 4.39 11.66
CA GLN A 3 25.42 5.03 10.34
C GLN A 3 24.56 4.17 9.41
N GLY A 4 23.31 4.61 9.20
CA GLY A 4 22.36 3.92 8.34
C GLY A 4 22.92 3.79 6.93
N ASN A 5 22.89 2.57 6.38
CA ASN A 5 23.39 2.29 5.03
C ASN A 5 22.72 3.25 4.01
N PRO A 6 23.48 4.11 3.29
CA PRO A 6 22.92 5.14 2.41
C PRO A 6 21.96 4.58 1.35
N ARG A 7 22.24 3.35 0.87
CA ARG A 7 21.40 2.66 -0.11
C ARG A 7 20.01 2.30 0.44
N ARG A 8 19.91 2.03 1.74
CA ARG A 8 18.64 1.72 2.41
C ARG A 8 17.79 2.99 2.55
N SER A 9 18.42 4.08 2.99
CA SER A 9 17.76 5.40 3.07
C SER A 9 17.20 5.86 1.72
N ILE A 10 17.93 5.68 0.61
CA ILE A 10 17.43 6.04 -0.72
C ILE A 10 16.20 5.20 -1.12
N LYS A 11 16.22 3.90 -0.83
CA LYS A 11 15.06 3.02 -1.11
C LYS A 11 13.84 3.41 -0.27
N ASP A 12 14.06 3.76 1.00
CA ASP A 12 13.00 4.22 1.90
C ASP A 12 12.37 5.52 1.39
N THR A 13 13.17 6.48 0.93
CA THR A 13 12.67 7.73 0.32
C THR A 13 11.89 7.46 -0.97
N MET A 14 12.38 6.58 -1.85
CA MET A 14 11.67 6.26 -3.08
C MET A 14 10.32 5.58 -2.83
N ARG A 15 10.28 4.68 -1.83
CA ARG A 15 9.04 4.04 -1.41
C ARG A 15 8.08 5.06 -0.81
N TYR A 16 8.56 5.96 0.04
CA TYR A 16 7.75 7.04 0.61
C TYR A 16 7.07 7.86 -0.49
N ILE A 17 7.84 8.36 -1.47
CA ILE A 17 7.32 9.15 -2.59
C ILE A 17 6.28 8.37 -3.39
N LEU A 18 6.52 7.07 -3.62
CA LEU A 18 5.55 6.23 -4.32
C LEU A 18 4.25 6.06 -3.53
N VAL A 19 4.34 5.77 -2.23
CA VAL A 19 3.16 5.54 -1.38
C VAL A 19 2.35 6.82 -1.22
N ASP A 20 3.03 7.95 -1.01
CA ASP A 20 2.41 9.29 -0.96
C ASP A 20 1.60 9.58 -2.23
N TRP A 21 2.20 9.35 -3.41
CA TRP A 21 1.48 9.47 -4.67
C TRP A 21 0.31 8.47 -4.81
N LEU A 22 0.44 7.24 -4.31
CA LEU A 22 -0.68 6.28 -4.33
C LEU A 22 -1.83 6.71 -3.40
N VAL A 23 -1.56 7.43 -2.30
CA VAL A 23 -2.59 8.04 -1.45
C VAL A 23 -3.37 9.10 -2.24
N GLU A 24 -2.67 9.94 -3.01
CA GLU A 24 -3.32 10.94 -3.89
C GLU A 24 -4.23 10.25 -4.91
N VAL A 25 -3.73 9.22 -5.61
CA VAL A 25 -4.53 8.46 -6.59
C VAL A 25 -5.75 7.80 -5.94
N THR A 26 -5.58 7.20 -4.76
CA THR A 26 -6.67 6.58 -4.00
C THR A 26 -7.74 7.60 -3.66
N THR A 27 -7.33 8.79 -3.22
CA THR A 27 -8.23 9.90 -2.88
C THR A 27 -8.96 10.43 -4.12
N MET A 28 -8.24 10.65 -5.23
CA MET A 28 -8.83 11.12 -6.50
C MET A 28 -9.85 10.15 -7.09
N LYS A 29 -9.66 8.85 -6.87
CA LYS A 29 -10.53 7.78 -7.38
C LYS A 29 -11.58 7.31 -6.37
N ASP A 30 -11.63 7.92 -5.19
CA ASP A 30 -12.52 7.52 -4.08
C ASP A 30 -12.42 6.02 -3.75
N PHE A 31 -11.20 5.49 -3.78
CA PHE A 31 -10.95 4.11 -3.39
C PHE A 31 -10.86 3.97 -1.87
N SER A 32 -11.24 2.80 -1.36
CA SER A 32 -11.21 2.55 0.08
C SER A 32 -9.77 2.48 0.62
N SER A 33 -9.61 2.83 1.89
CA SER A 33 -8.34 2.67 2.61
C SER A 33 -7.81 1.23 2.55
N LEU A 34 -8.71 0.23 2.53
CA LEU A 34 -8.35 -1.17 2.32
C LEU A 34 -7.69 -1.41 0.95
N ALA A 35 -8.22 -0.82 -0.12
CA ALA A 35 -7.64 -0.93 -1.45
C ALA A 35 -6.21 -0.36 -1.52
N LEU A 36 -5.99 0.77 -0.85
CA LEU A 36 -4.65 1.35 -0.70
C LEU A 36 -3.72 0.41 0.10
N HIS A 37 -4.14 -0.09 1.26
CA HIS A 37 -3.32 -0.99 2.09
C HIS A 37 -2.92 -2.27 1.35
N VAL A 38 -3.85 -2.89 0.60
CA VAL A 38 -3.56 -4.07 -0.19
C VAL A 38 -2.64 -3.73 -1.37
N THR A 39 -2.82 -2.57 -2.01
CA THR A 39 -1.93 -2.09 -3.07
C THR A 39 -0.50 -1.92 -2.57
N VAL A 40 -0.30 -1.20 -1.46
CA VAL A 40 1.02 -0.99 -0.87
C VAL A 40 1.64 -2.32 -0.42
N GLY A 41 0.85 -3.22 0.16
CA GLY A 41 1.30 -4.57 0.50
C GLY A 41 1.77 -5.37 -0.73
N CYS A 42 1.09 -5.23 -1.88
CA CYS A 42 1.54 -5.85 -3.13
C CYS A 42 2.88 -5.25 -3.60
N VAL A 43 3.02 -3.93 -3.56
CA VAL A 43 4.27 -3.23 -3.90
C VAL A 43 5.43 -3.71 -3.02
N ASP A 44 5.23 -3.75 -1.70
CA ASP A 44 6.28 -4.13 -0.75
C ASP A 44 6.72 -5.58 -0.93
N ARG A 45 5.77 -6.51 -1.09
CA ARG A 45 6.09 -7.92 -1.39
C ARG A 45 6.80 -8.08 -2.73
N TYR A 46 6.38 -7.32 -3.75
CA TYR A 46 7.05 -7.35 -5.04
C TYR A 46 8.50 -6.88 -4.92
N LEU A 47 8.74 -5.76 -4.24
CA LEU A 47 10.08 -5.20 -4.02
C LEU A 47 10.97 -6.06 -3.12
N ALA A 48 10.38 -6.90 -2.28
CA ALA A 48 11.11 -7.90 -1.51
C ALA A 48 11.67 -9.04 -2.39
N LEU A 49 11.02 -9.33 -3.53
CA LEU A 49 11.38 -10.42 -4.43
C LEU A 49 12.14 -9.95 -5.68
N ARG A 50 11.92 -8.71 -6.12
CA ARG A 50 12.46 -8.16 -7.37
C ARG A 50 13.04 -6.76 -7.17
N SER A 51 14.16 -6.50 -7.80
CA SER A 51 14.73 -5.15 -7.88
C SER A 51 14.09 -4.37 -9.03
N VAL A 52 13.56 -3.19 -8.74
CA VAL A 52 12.93 -2.31 -9.73
C VAL A 52 13.74 -1.01 -9.84
N PRO A 53 14.10 -0.56 -11.06
CA PRO A 53 14.71 0.74 -11.26
C PRO A 53 13.79 1.87 -10.80
N LYS A 54 14.36 2.97 -10.26
CA LYS A 54 13.60 4.17 -9.84
C LYS A 54 12.56 4.60 -10.88
N ALA A 55 12.97 4.65 -12.15
CA ALA A 55 12.14 5.10 -13.27
C ALA A 55 10.92 4.19 -13.56
N ARG A 56 10.84 3.00 -12.94
CA ARG A 56 9.73 2.05 -13.09
C ARG A 56 8.96 1.81 -11.79
N LEU A 57 9.26 2.53 -10.71
CA LEU A 57 8.54 2.39 -9.44
C LEU A 57 7.09 2.89 -9.53
N GLN A 58 6.85 4.00 -10.23
CA GLN A 58 5.47 4.48 -10.45
C GLN A 58 4.66 3.47 -11.28
N LEU A 59 5.27 2.89 -12.33
CA LEU A 59 4.68 1.80 -13.11
C LEU A 59 4.31 0.59 -12.24
N LEU A 60 5.19 0.18 -11.32
CA LEU A 60 4.89 -0.89 -10.35
C LEU A 60 3.67 -0.53 -9.48
N GLY A 61 3.70 0.64 -8.85
CA GLY A 61 2.66 1.06 -7.91
C GLY A 61 1.28 1.10 -8.57
N ILE A 62 1.18 1.74 -9.73
CA ILE A 62 -0.10 1.85 -10.44
C ILE A 62 -0.57 0.51 -10.99
N ALA A 63 0.33 -0.35 -11.46
CA ALA A 63 -0.03 -1.71 -11.88
C ALA A 63 -0.54 -2.55 -10.70
N CYS A 64 0.09 -2.46 -9.53
CA CYS A 64 -0.40 -3.09 -8.30
C CYS A 64 -1.81 -2.58 -7.94
N MET A 65 -2.09 -1.28 -8.10
CA MET A 65 -3.41 -0.72 -7.82
C MET A 65 -4.48 -1.19 -8.82
N VAL A 66 -4.15 -1.26 -10.12
CA VAL A 66 -5.04 -1.82 -11.14
C VAL A 66 -5.38 -3.27 -10.84
N VAL A 67 -4.38 -4.08 -10.45
CA VAL A 67 -4.61 -5.47 -10.05
C VAL A 67 -5.47 -5.51 -8.78
N CYS A 68 -5.11 -4.77 -7.74
CA CYS A 68 -5.82 -4.73 -6.47
C CYS A 68 -7.30 -4.38 -6.63
N THR A 69 -7.60 -3.27 -7.30
CA THR A 69 -8.98 -2.77 -7.47
C THR A 69 -9.87 -3.74 -8.24
N ARG A 70 -9.33 -4.51 -9.18
CA ARG A 70 -10.07 -5.59 -9.87
C ARG A 70 -10.45 -6.77 -8.98
N TYR A 71 -9.68 -7.02 -7.92
CA TYR A 71 -9.88 -8.17 -7.05
C TYR A 71 -10.77 -7.87 -5.84
N ILE A 72 -10.69 -6.66 -5.28
CA ILE A 72 -11.30 -6.37 -3.98
C ILE A 72 -12.17 -5.12 -3.93
N SER A 73 -12.09 -4.24 -4.93
CA SER A 73 -12.85 -2.99 -4.93
C SER A 73 -14.12 -3.13 -5.75
N LYS A 74 -15.15 -2.38 -5.36
CA LYS A 74 -16.39 -2.26 -6.15
C LYS A 74 -16.14 -1.49 -7.46
N GLU A 75 -15.39 -0.39 -7.35
CA GLU A 75 -14.92 0.41 -8.48
C GLU A 75 -13.53 -0.03 -8.90
N ILE A 76 -13.28 -0.04 -10.22
CA ILE A 76 -12.04 -0.56 -10.80
C ILE A 76 -11.22 0.59 -11.38
N LEU A 77 -9.91 0.58 -11.15
CA LEU A 77 -8.99 1.42 -11.93
C LEU A 77 -8.73 0.75 -13.29
N THR A 78 -9.22 1.35 -14.37
CA THR A 78 -8.95 0.82 -15.71
C THR A 78 -7.50 1.07 -16.12
N ILE A 79 -7.00 0.28 -17.08
CA ILE A 79 -5.63 0.46 -17.59
C ILE A 79 -5.47 1.82 -18.28
N ARG A 80 -6.50 2.31 -18.97
CA ARG A 80 -6.49 3.61 -19.64
C ARG A 80 -6.40 4.76 -18.63
N GLU A 81 -7.17 4.68 -17.54
CA GLU A 81 -7.07 5.64 -16.45
C GLU A 81 -5.71 5.57 -15.77
N ALA A 82 -5.17 4.38 -15.54
CA ALA A 82 -3.82 4.22 -14.98
C ALA A 82 -2.74 4.87 -15.84
N VAL A 83 -2.80 4.71 -17.17
CA VAL A 83 -1.90 5.40 -18.11
C VAL A 83 -2.03 6.92 -17.98
N TRP A 84 -3.27 7.43 -17.97
CA TRP A 84 -3.55 8.86 -17.83
C TRP A 84 -3.05 9.42 -16.48
N LEU A 85 -3.24 8.71 -15.37
CA LEU A 85 -2.77 9.10 -14.03
C LEU A 85 -1.24 9.16 -13.93
N THR A 86 -0.52 8.45 -14.78
CA THR A 86 0.95 8.57 -14.88
C THR A 86 1.40 9.64 -15.86
N ASP A 87 0.52 10.58 -16.22
CA ASP A 87 0.73 11.62 -17.23
C ASP A 87 1.25 11.05 -18.56
N ASN A 88 0.73 9.88 -18.94
CA ASN A 88 1.14 9.13 -20.13
C ASN A 88 2.63 8.77 -20.19
N THR A 89 3.33 8.77 -19.04
CA THR A 89 4.74 8.34 -18.93
C THR A 89 4.92 6.88 -19.39
N TYR A 90 3.90 6.05 -19.18
CA TYR A 90 3.89 4.64 -19.58
C TYR A 90 2.76 4.35 -20.57
N LYS A 91 2.99 3.41 -21.49
CA LYS A 91 1.96 3.00 -22.46
C LYS A 91 1.04 1.93 -21.88
N TYR A 92 -0.07 1.71 -22.55
CA TYR A 92 -1.03 0.65 -22.19
C TYR A 92 -0.35 -0.72 -22.09
N GLU A 93 0.54 -1.02 -23.03
CA GLU A 93 1.26 -2.30 -23.09
C GLU A 93 2.27 -2.46 -21.95
N ASP A 94 2.88 -1.36 -21.50
CA ASP A 94 3.79 -1.37 -20.35
C ASP A 94 3.05 -1.71 -19.06
N LEU A 95 1.85 -1.14 -18.90
CA LEU A 95 0.94 -1.41 -17.80
C LEU A 95 0.49 -2.87 -17.80
N VAL A 96 0.03 -3.39 -18.95
CA VAL A 96 -0.39 -4.79 -19.09
C VAL A 96 0.75 -5.75 -18.78
N ARG A 97 1.96 -5.48 -19.28
CA ARG A 97 3.14 -6.30 -19.01
C ARG A 97 3.49 -6.28 -17.52
N MET A 98 3.46 -5.10 -16.90
CA MET A 98 3.74 -4.96 -15.48
C MET A 98 2.70 -5.67 -14.61
N MET A 99 1.41 -5.59 -14.96
CA MET A 99 0.36 -6.32 -14.26
C MET A 99 0.60 -7.83 -14.31
N GLY A 100 0.94 -8.38 -15.48
CA GLY A 100 1.28 -9.79 -15.64
C GLY A 100 2.49 -10.19 -14.80
N GLU A 101 3.53 -9.34 -14.77
CA GLU A 101 4.72 -9.55 -13.95
C GLU A 101 4.39 -9.54 -12.45
N VAL A 102 3.59 -8.57 -11.97
CA VAL A 102 3.13 -8.48 -10.58
C VAL A 102 2.37 -9.74 -10.16
N VAL A 103 1.40 -10.18 -10.97
CA VAL A 103 0.61 -11.39 -10.67
C VAL A 103 1.51 -12.62 -10.64
N SER A 104 2.44 -12.74 -11.59
CA SER A 104 3.38 -13.86 -11.67
C SER A 104 4.33 -13.91 -10.48
N VAL A 105 4.97 -12.79 -10.14
CA VAL A 105 5.93 -12.68 -9.02
C VAL A 105 5.26 -12.94 -7.68
N LEU A 106 4.00 -12.52 -7.51
CA LEU A 106 3.21 -12.76 -6.30
C LEU A 106 2.49 -14.12 -6.32
N GLU A 107 2.69 -14.95 -7.33
CA GLU A 107 2.02 -16.26 -7.50
C GLU A 107 0.48 -16.17 -7.37
N GLY A 108 -0.11 -15.08 -7.88
CA GLY A 108 -1.54 -14.81 -7.77
C GLY A 108 -2.04 -14.42 -6.37
N LYS A 109 -1.16 -14.37 -5.35
CA LYS A 109 -1.50 -14.00 -3.97
C LYS A 109 -1.64 -12.48 -3.81
N ILE A 110 -2.66 -11.90 -4.45
CA ILE A 110 -2.91 -10.45 -4.42
C ILE A 110 -3.37 -10.01 -3.04
N ARG A 111 -4.35 -10.72 -2.46
CA ARG A 111 -4.90 -10.39 -1.14
C ARG A 111 -4.17 -11.15 -0.04
N SER A 112 -3.74 -10.42 0.99
CA SER A 112 -3.36 -10.99 2.29
C SER A 112 -3.86 -10.10 3.41
N PRO A 113 -4.08 -10.63 4.62
CA PRO A 113 -4.54 -9.84 5.76
C PRO A 113 -3.63 -8.62 5.99
N THR A 114 -4.26 -7.45 6.04
CA THR A 114 -3.65 -6.14 6.24
C THR A 114 -3.81 -5.71 7.68
N LEU A 115 -3.15 -4.60 8.04
CA LEU A 115 -3.33 -3.97 9.35
C LEU A 115 -4.81 -3.64 9.60
N LEU A 116 -5.53 -3.14 8.59
CA LEU A 116 -6.96 -2.82 8.71
C LEU A 116 -7.83 -4.03 8.98
N ASP A 117 -7.54 -5.20 8.39
CA ASP A 117 -8.33 -6.42 8.65
C ASP A 117 -8.24 -6.85 10.11
N TYR A 118 -7.03 -6.83 10.67
CA TYR A 118 -6.84 -7.11 12.09
C TYR A 118 -7.43 -6.00 12.97
N GLY A 119 -7.35 -4.75 12.52
CA GLY A 119 -7.97 -3.60 13.18
C GLY A 119 -9.49 -3.75 13.30
N GLU A 120 -10.17 -4.19 12.24
CA GLU A 120 -11.61 -4.43 12.24
C GLU A 120 -12.01 -5.50 13.25
N VAL A 121 -11.29 -6.63 13.27
CA VAL A 121 -11.49 -7.69 14.27
C VAL A 121 -11.28 -7.15 15.68
N LEU A 122 -10.20 -6.42 15.93
CA LEU A 122 -9.90 -5.87 17.26
C LEU A 122 -10.97 -4.86 17.71
N LEU A 123 -11.40 -3.95 16.85
CA LEU A 123 -12.43 -2.95 17.16
C LEU A 123 -13.81 -3.59 17.39
N SER A 124 -14.09 -4.74 16.76
CA SER A 124 -15.32 -5.51 17.04
C SER A 124 -15.33 -6.13 18.45
N LEU A 125 -14.16 -6.52 18.97
CA LEU A 125 -14.01 -7.13 20.29
C LEU A 125 -13.85 -6.07 21.39
N LEU A 126 -13.25 -4.94 21.03
CA LEU A 126 -12.82 -3.88 21.93
C LEU A 126 -13.29 -2.53 21.40
N PRO A 127 -14.61 -2.26 21.41
CA PRO A 127 -15.19 -1.07 20.81
C PRO A 127 -14.62 0.21 21.42
N MET A 128 -14.49 1.23 20.58
CA MET A 128 -13.97 2.55 20.93
C MET A 128 -14.94 3.64 20.51
N GLU A 129 -14.85 4.79 21.15
CA GLU A 129 -15.63 5.95 20.73
C GLU A 129 -15.22 6.39 19.31
N ARG A 130 -16.15 7.08 18.62
CA ARG A 130 -15.98 7.48 17.22
C ARG A 130 -14.66 8.22 16.97
N ARG A 131 -14.29 9.15 17.88
CA ARG A 131 -13.05 9.93 17.77
C ARG A 131 -11.83 9.03 17.76
N SER A 132 -11.74 8.08 18.68
CA SER A 132 -10.62 7.16 18.76
C SER A 132 -10.60 6.18 17.58
N THR A 133 -11.74 5.76 17.05
CA THR A 133 -11.79 4.96 15.82
C THR A 133 -11.23 5.72 14.62
N HIS A 134 -11.53 7.02 14.48
CA HIS A 134 -10.92 7.84 13.43
C HIS A 134 -9.40 8.02 13.64
N LEU A 135 -8.96 8.21 14.88
CA LEU A 135 -7.53 8.29 15.19
C LEU A 135 -6.82 6.97 14.89
N PHE A 136 -7.45 5.82 15.18
CA PHE A 136 -6.94 4.50 14.82
C PHE A 136 -6.73 4.41 13.30
N SER A 137 -7.77 4.69 12.51
CA SER A 137 -7.69 4.64 11.04
C SER A 137 -6.61 5.59 10.49
N TYR A 138 -6.49 6.79 11.05
CA TYR A 138 -5.46 7.75 10.67
C TYR A 138 -4.05 7.21 10.91
N ILE A 139 -3.79 6.61 12.09
CA ILE A 139 -2.48 6.01 12.39
C ILE A 139 -2.20 4.81 11.47
N CYS A 140 -3.23 4.03 11.12
CA CYS A 140 -3.09 2.94 10.15
C CYS A 140 -2.59 3.45 8.80
N GLU A 141 -3.20 4.51 8.26
CA GLU A 141 -2.78 5.10 6.99
C GLU A 141 -1.39 5.71 7.06
N LEU A 142 -1.07 6.46 8.13
CA LEU A 142 0.27 6.99 8.34
C LEU A 142 1.34 5.88 8.36
N SER A 143 1.00 4.71 8.89
CA SER A 143 1.94 3.58 8.96
C SER A 143 2.43 3.13 7.58
N LEU A 144 1.63 3.33 6.52
CA LEU A 144 2.00 2.96 5.16
C LEU A 144 3.19 3.74 4.63
N LEU A 145 3.40 4.98 5.07
CA LEU A 145 4.48 5.85 4.60
C LEU A 145 5.86 5.39 5.13
N TYR A 146 5.90 4.72 6.28
CA TYR A 146 7.14 4.32 6.93
C TYR A 146 7.54 2.90 6.59
N SER A 147 8.59 2.74 5.77
CA SER A 147 9.10 1.42 5.35
C SER A 147 9.50 0.50 6.50
N ALA A 148 9.95 1.07 7.63
CA ALA A 148 10.28 0.31 8.84
C ALA A 148 9.08 -0.47 9.40
N LEU A 149 7.86 0.03 9.17
CA LEU A 149 6.62 -0.61 9.59
C LEU A 149 6.12 -1.66 8.60
N ALA A 150 6.75 -1.83 7.43
CA ALA A 150 6.41 -2.93 6.51
C ALA A 150 6.98 -4.30 6.96
N SER A 151 7.93 -4.31 7.90
CA SER A 151 8.60 -5.53 8.38
C SER A 151 7.81 -6.31 9.46
N PRO A 152 7.25 -5.66 10.49
CA PRO A 152 6.48 -6.37 11.51
C PRO A 152 5.20 -7.01 10.96
N PRO A 153 4.71 -8.11 11.56
CA PRO A 153 3.44 -8.72 11.16
C PRO A 153 2.25 -7.74 11.30
N PRO A 154 1.30 -7.72 10.34
CA PRO A 154 0.15 -6.79 10.37
C PRO A 154 -0.68 -6.87 11.66
N ALA A 155 -0.86 -8.08 12.21
CA ALA A 155 -1.56 -8.27 13.49
C ALA A 155 -0.87 -7.57 14.66
N LYS A 156 0.47 -7.61 14.70
CA LYS A 156 1.24 -6.93 15.75
C LYS A 156 1.13 -5.42 15.63
N LEU A 157 1.16 -4.90 14.40
CA LEU A 157 0.95 -3.48 14.13
C LEU A 157 -0.45 -3.04 14.53
N ALA A 158 -1.50 -3.80 14.20
CA ALA A 158 -2.86 -3.47 14.58
C ALA A 158 -3.03 -3.38 16.12
N CYS A 159 -2.45 -4.32 16.88
CA CYS A 159 -2.42 -4.24 18.34
C CYS A 159 -1.65 -3.02 18.85
N ALA A 160 -0.49 -2.71 18.26
CA ALA A 160 0.32 -1.56 18.64
C ALA A 160 -0.42 -0.23 18.36
N THR A 161 -1.07 -0.12 17.20
CA THR A 161 -1.91 1.02 16.83
C THR A 161 -3.06 1.18 17.81
N LEU A 162 -3.76 0.09 18.15
CA LEU A 162 -4.85 0.11 19.12
C LEU A 162 -4.40 0.64 20.49
N LEU A 163 -3.26 0.14 20.99
CA LEU A 163 -2.69 0.60 22.26
C LEU A 163 -2.29 2.07 22.20
N LEU A 164 -1.65 2.51 21.11
CA LEU A 164 -1.28 3.90 20.91
C LEU A 164 -2.51 4.81 20.86
N THR A 165 -3.54 4.42 20.13
CA THR A 165 -4.80 5.17 20.05
C THR A 165 -5.50 5.33 21.39
N ARG A 166 -5.36 4.35 22.30
CA ARG A 166 -5.93 4.41 23.66
C ARG A 166 -5.10 5.23 24.64
N ALA A 167 -3.82 5.41 24.36
CA ALA A 167 -2.91 6.19 25.20
C ALA A 167 -2.93 7.70 24.87
N LEU A 168 -3.37 8.06 23.66
CA LEU A 168 -3.55 9.43 23.17
C LEU A 168 -4.98 9.94 23.45
#